data_AF-A0A924CG47-F1
#
_entry.id   AF-A0A924CG47-F1
#
_cell.length_a   1.000
_cell.length_b   1.000
_cell.length_c   1.000
_cell.angle_alpha   90.00
_cell.angle_beta   90.00
_cell.angle_gamma   90.00
#
_symmetry.space_group_name_H-M   'P 1'
#
loop_
_entity.id
_entity.type
_entity.pdbx_description
1 polymer ?
#
loop_
_entity_poly.entity_id
_entity_poly.type
_entity_poly.pdbx_seq_one_letter_code
_entity_poly.pdbx_strand_id
1 'polypeptide(L)' 'MSCKGFETEVNNELPKVAGVVGAQTFYDKGTSIVKYDKSKATVEQLKMLLPKQDIK' A
#
# COMPACT_ATOMS: atom_id res chain seq x y z
N MET A 1 19.35 5.14 1.59
CA MET A 1 18.05 4.95 2.27
C MET A 1 17.67 3.48 2.10
N SER A 2 17.72 2.71 3.17
CA SER A 2 17.50 1.26 3.16
C SER A 2 16.03 0.96 2.85
N CYS A 3 15.77 0.10 1.86
CA CYS A 3 14.43 -0.28 1.41
C CYS A 3 13.49 -0.72 2.55
N LYS A 4 14.03 -1.19 3.68
CA LYS A 4 13.27 -1.57 4.88
C LYS A 4 12.57 -0.40 5.59
N GLY A 5 13.16 0.79 5.59
CA GLY A 5 12.54 1.96 6.21
C GLY A 5 11.28 2.38 5.47
N PHE A 6 11.38 2.40 4.14
CA PHE A 6 10.28 2.73 3.24
C PHE A 6 9.17 1.67 3.29
N GLU A 7 9.51 0.38 3.43
CA GLU A 7 8.54 -0.69 3.63
C GLU A 7 7.74 -0.51 4.92
N THR A 8 8.42 -0.19 6.01
CA THR A 8 7.79 -0.01 7.32
C THR A 8 6.88 1.21 7.33
N GLU A 9 7.34 2.32 6.73
CA GLU A 9 6.56 3.56 6.64
C GLU A 9 5.30 3.36 5.81
N VAL A 10 5.43 2.76 4.63
CA VAL A 10 4.28 2.45 3.76
C VAL A 10 3.30 1.48 4.42
N ASN A 11 3.79 0.43 5.10
CA ASN A 11 2.93 -0.50 5.83
C ASN A 11 2.22 0.13 7.04
N ASN A 12 2.77 1.21 7.60
CA ASN A 12 2.13 1.97 8.68
C ASN A 12 1.15 3.03 8.17
N GLU A 13 1.38 3.62 7.00
CA GLU A 13 0.53 4.68 6.45
C GLU A 13 -0.66 4.13 5.66
N LEU A 14 -0.49 3.05 4.89
CA LEU A 14 -1.59 2.48 4.09
C LEU A 14 -2.84 2.09 4.91
N PRO A 15 -2.74 1.49 6.12
CA PRO A 15 -3.92 1.16 6.92
C PRO A 15 -4.67 2.39 7.45
N LYS A 16 -4.06 3.58 7.45
CA LYS A 16 -4.71 4.84 7.86
C LYS A 16 -5.61 5.42 6.77
N VAL A 17 -5.47 4.92 5.54
CA VAL A 17 -6.28 5.34 4.40
C VAL A 17 -7.70 4.84 4.59
N ALA A 18 -8.67 5.75 4.49
CA ALA A 18 -10.08 5.39 4.62
C ALA A 18 -10.45 4.31 3.59
N GLY A 19 -10.96 3.18 4.09
CA GLY A 19 -11.32 2.03 3.26
C GLY A 19 -10.24 0.96 3.16
N VAL A 20 -9.01 1.18 3.63
CA VAL A 20 -8.01 0.10 3.74
C VAL A 20 -8.28 -0.71 5.00
N VAL A 21 -8.42 -2.02 4.82
CA VAL A 21 -8.65 -3.02 5.88
C VAL A 21 -7.33 -3.68 6.29
N GLY A 22 -6.36 -3.73 5.38
CA GLY A 22 -5.02 -4.18 5.66
C GLY A 22 -4.11 -3.96 4.47
N ALA A 23 -2.84 -3.71 4.72
CA ALA A 23 -1.86 -3.50 3.67
C ALA A 23 -0.55 -4.20 4.03
N GLN A 24 0.05 -4.82 3.03
CA GLN A 24 1.35 -5.45 3.16
C GLN A 24 2.15 -5.23 1.88
N THR A 25 3.24 -4.52 2.05
CA THR A 25 4.16 -4.13 0.98
C THR A 25 5.40 -4.99 1.05
N PHE A 26 5.87 -5.47 -0.10
CA PHE A 26 7.06 -6.28 -0.24
C PHE A 26 8.02 -5.59 -1.20
N TYR A 27 8.90 -4.74 -0.69
CA TYR A 27 9.82 -3.96 -1.54
C TYR A 27 10.80 -4.84 -2.31
N ASP A 28 11.27 -5.93 -1.69
CA ASP A 28 12.15 -6.92 -2.35
C ASP A 28 11.52 -7.54 -3.61
N LYS A 29 10.18 -7.54 -3.68
CA LYS A 29 9.40 -8.09 -4.79
C LYS A 29 8.71 -6.99 -5.63
N GLY A 30 8.88 -5.72 -5.27
CA GLY A 30 8.19 -4.58 -5.90
C GLY A 30 6.66 -4.68 -5.88
N THR A 31 6.07 -5.45 -4.97
CA THR A 31 4.63 -5.78 -4.97
C THR A 31 3.98 -5.35 -3.67
N SER A 32 2.75 -4.82 -3.75
CA SER A 32 1.94 -4.47 -2.59
C SER A 32 0.59 -5.15 -2.63
N ILE A 33 0.25 -5.81 -1.52
CA ILE A 33 -1.05 -6.44 -1.31
C ILE A 33 -1.86 -5.51 -0.43
N VAL A 34 -2.93 -4.94 -0.98
CA VAL A 34 -3.81 -4.03 -0.27
C VAL A 34 -5.21 -4.63 -0.21
N LYS A 35 -5.67 -4.95 0.99
CA LYS A 35 -7.06 -5.32 1.27
C LYS A 35 -7.83 -4.04 1.58
N TYR A 36 -8.81 -3.72 0.74
CA TYR A 36 -9.62 -2.53 0.90
C TYR A 36 -11.09 -2.81 0.61
N ASP A 37 -11.95 -1.99 1.20
CA ASP A 37 -13.39 -1.95 0.91
C ASP A 37 -13.62 -1.17 -0.38
N LYS A 38 -14.09 -1.86 -1.41
CA LYS A 38 -14.40 -1.27 -2.72
C LYS A 38 -15.47 -0.19 -2.67
N SER A 39 -16.25 -0.12 -1.60
CA SER A 39 -17.27 0.93 -1.39
C SER A 39 -16.68 2.23 -0.85
N LYS A 40 -15.44 2.18 -0.33
CA LYS A 40 -14.76 3.31 0.35
C LYS A 40 -13.48 3.77 -0.32
N ALA A 41 -12.81 2.90 -1.07
CA ALA A 41 -11.59 3.21 -1.80
C ALA A 41 -11.55 2.49 -3.16
N THR A 42 -10.85 3.08 -4.13
CA THR A 42 -10.59 2.46 -5.44
C THR A 42 -9.11 2.12 -5.62
N VAL A 43 -8.81 1.20 -6.54
CA VAL A 43 -7.42 0.83 -6.87
C VAL A 43 -6.61 2.05 -7.30
N GLU A 44 -7.21 2.97 -8.04
CA GLU A 44 -6.54 4.18 -8.53
C GLU A 44 -6.11 5.10 -7.38
N GLN A 45 -6.97 5.29 -6.38
CA GLN A 45 -6.63 6.06 -5.19
C GLN A 45 -5.49 5.42 -4.40
N LEU A 46 -5.49 4.08 -4.30
CA LEU A 46 -4.43 3.34 -3.62
C LEU A 46 -3.10 3.38 -4.39
N LYS A 47 -3.15 3.36 -5.73
CA LYS A 47 -1.96 3.52 -6.59
C LYS A 47 -1.31 4.89 -6.44
N MET A 48 -2.09 5.95 -6.22
CA MET A 48 -1.54 7.28 -5.95
C MET A 48 -0.74 7.35 -4.64
N LEU A 49 -1.09 6.51 -3.66
CA LEU A 49 -0.41 6.45 -2.37
C LEU A 49 0.84 5.56 -2.40
N LEU A 50 1.02 4.75 -3.44
CA LEU A 50 2.13 3.83 -3.62
C LEU A 50 2.93 4.17 -4.89
N PRO A 51 3.74 5.24 -4.88
CA PRO A 51 4.54 5.59 -6.03
C PRO A 51 5.57 4.47 -6.30
N LYS A 52 5.42 3.81 -7.46
CA LYS A 52 6.30 2.77 -8.04
C LYS A 52 6.06 1.31 -7.63
N GLN A 53 4.85 0.92 -7.21
CA GLN A 53 4.56 -0.49 -6.91
C GLN A 53 3.32 -1.00 -7.65
N ASP A 54 3.39 -2.26 -8.08
CA ASP A 54 2.26 -2.97 -8.64
C ASP A 54 1.31 -3.39 -7.51
N ILE A 55 0.07 -2.92 -7.56
CA ILE A 55 -1.01 -3.35 -6.65
C ILE A 55 -1.68 -4.58 -7.27
N LYS A 56 -1.71 -5.68 -6.52
CA LYS A 56 -2.43 -6.91 -6.85
C LYS A 56 -3.64 -7.12 -5.95
#